data_AF-A0A8T3T092-F1
#
_entry.id   AF-A0A8T3T092-F1
#
_cell.length_a   1.000
_cell.length_b   1.000
_cell.length_c   1.000
_cell.angle_alpha   90.00
_cell.angle_beta   90.00
_cell.angle_gamma   90.00
#
_symmetry.space_group_name_H-M   'P 1'
#
loop_
_entity.id
_entity.type
_entity.pdbx_description
1 polymer ?
#
loop_
_entity_poly.entity_id
_entity_poly.type
_entity_poly.pdbx_seq_one_letter_code
_entity_poly.pdbx_strand_id
1 'polypeptide(L)' 'MAINSTFQQARDLLAAGRIAVRPLITQIAVLEDVARILGRAKTPTELKTLVRPASPDLG' A
#
# COMPACT_ATOMS: atom_id res chain seq x y z
N MET A 1 -6.21 20.94 12.05
CA MET A 1 -7.44 20.10 11.98
C MET A 1 -7.75 19.54 10.58
N ALA A 2 -7.32 20.15 9.47
CA ALA A 2 -7.67 19.70 8.11
C ALA A 2 -7.13 18.31 7.68
N ILE A 3 -5.96 17.89 8.19
CA ILE A 3 -5.34 16.61 7.80
C ILE A 3 -6.25 15.43 8.15
N ASN A 4 -6.84 15.44 9.36
CA ASN A 4 -7.71 14.35 9.81
C ASN A 4 -9.01 14.28 8.99
N SER A 5 -9.60 15.43 8.63
CA SER A 5 -10.82 15.45 7.81
C SER A 5 -10.58 14.91 6.39
N THR A 6 -9.42 15.17 5.79
CA THR A 6 -9.08 14.64 4.46
C THR A 6 -8.89 13.13 4.47
N PHE A 7 -8.21 12.57 5.49
CA PHE A 7 -8.11 11.11 5.63
C PHE A 7 -9.47 10.45 5.86
N GLN A 8 -10.32 11.09 6.66
CA GLN A 8 -11.68 10.61 6.90
C GLN A 8 -12.50 10.54 5.60
N GLN A 9 -12.48 11.60 4.79
CA GLN A 9 -13.15 11.63 3.49
C GLN A 9 -12.63 10.55 2.53
N ALA A 10 -11.30 10.35 2.45
CA ALA A 10 -10.70 9.31 1.62
C ALA A 10 -11.14 7.91 2.05
N ARG A 11 -11.20 7.66 3.36
CA ARG A 11 -11.71 6.40 3.92
C ARG A 11 -13.17 6.18 3.54
N ASP A 12 -14.00 7.21 3.61
CA ASP A 12 -15.43 7.10 3.34
C ASP A 12 -15.69 6.83 1.85
N LEU A 13 -14.90 7.43 0.95
CA LEU A 13 -14.95 7.14 -0.49
C LEU A 13 -14.52 5.70 -0.81
N LEU A 14 -13.50 5.19 -0.12
CA LEU A 14 -13.05 3.81 -0.25
C LEU A 14 -14.11 2.82 0.25
N ALA A 15 -14.68 3.07 1.43
CA ALA A 15 -15.72 2.24 2.03
C ALA A 15 -17.01 2.22 1.19
N ALA A 16 -17.35 3.34 0.56
CA ALA A 16 -18.48 3.44 -0.37
C ALA A 16 -18.21 2.81 -1.75
N GLY A 17 -17.03 2.25 -1.99
CA GLY A 17 -16.66 1.65 -3.29
C GLY A 17 -16.52 2.66 -4.43
N ARG A 18 -16.46 3.96 -4.12
CA ARG A 18 -16.35 5.03 -5.13
C ARG A 18 -14.94 5.18 -5.69
N ILE A 19 -13.95 4.57 -5.04
CA ILE A 19 -12.56 4.54 -5.47
C ILE A 19 -12.05 3.10 -5.34
N ALA A 20 -11.47 2.57 -6.43
CA ALA A 20 -10.80 1.28 -6.43
C ALA A 20 -9.29 1.48 -6.28
N VAL A 21 -8.75 1.21 -5.08
CA VAL A 21 -7.30 1.32 -4.82
C VAL A 21 -6.53 0.03 -5.14
N ARG A 22 -7.22 -1.12 -5.16
CA ARG A 22 -6.60 -2.42 -5.39
C ARG A 22 -5.85 -2.52 -6.72
N PRO A 23 -6.34 -1.96 -7.85
CA PRO A 23 -5.59 -1.95 -9.12
C PRO A 23 -4.29 -1.15 -9.09
N LEU A 24 -4.10 -0.26 -8.10
CA LEU A 24 -2.86 0.52 -7.96
C LEU A 24 -1.73 -0.32 -7.34
N ILE A 25 -2.05 -1.47 -6.74
CA ILE A 25 -1.09 -2.35 -6.09
C ILE A 25 -0.56 -3.34 -7.12
N THR A 26 0.69 -3.15 -7.53
CA THR A 26 1.37 -4.01 -8.51
C THR A 26 2.14 -5.14 -7.85
N GLN A 27 2.52 -4.98 -6.58
CA GLN A 27 3.27 -5.99 -5.84
C GLN A 27 2.94 -5.95 -4.34
N ILE A 28 2.98 -7.11 -3.70
CA ILE A 28 3.05 -7.24 -2.24
C ILE A 28 4.40 -7.88 -1.90
N ALA A 29 5.15 -7.27 -0.99
CA ALA A 29 6.46 -7.72 -0.55
C ALA A 29 6.46 -7.96 0.97
N VAL A 30 7.40 -8.76 1.44
CA VAL A 30 7.69 -8.92 2.86
C VAL A 30 8.77 -7.92 3.29
N LEU A 31 8.93 -7.73 4.61
CA LEU A 31 9.84 -6.71 5.13
C LEU A 31 11.30 -6.97 4.73
N GLU A 32 11.69 -8.24 4.65
CA GLU A 32 13.04 -8.70 4.29
C GLU A 32 13.43 -8.29 2.86
N ASP A 33 12.44 -8.14 1.98
CA ASP A 33 12.63 -7.79 0.58
C ASP A 33 12.75 -6.28 0.32
N VAL A 34 12.48 -5.42 1.32
CA VAL A 34 12.37 -3.97 1.12
C VAL A 34 13.67 -3.37 0.60
N ALA A 35 14.82 -3.75 1.18
CA ALA A 35 16.12 -3.22 0.76
C ALA A 35 16.40 -3.52 -0.72
N ARG A 36 16.08 -4.74 -1.17
CA ARG A 36 16.23 -5.16 -2.56
C ARG A 36 15.30 -4.39 -3.50
N ILE A 37 14.06 -4.13 -3.08
CA ILE A 37 13.07 -3.40 -3.88
C ILE A 37 13.45 -1.92 -4.03
N LEU A 38 13.88 -1.28 -2.94
CA LEU A 38 14.30 0.13 -2.96
C LEU A 38 15.64 0.33 -3.71
N GLY A 39 16.51 -0.69 -3.70
CA GLY A 39 17.80 -0.63 -4.37
C GLY A 39 17.77 -0.86 -5.89
N ARG A 40 16.64 -1.30 -6.46
CA ARG A 40 16.51 -1.52 -7.92
C ARG A 40 15.78 -0.36 -8.60
N ALA A 41 16.01 -0.21 -9.90
CA ALA A 41 15.19 0.67 -10.73
C ALA A 41 13.72 0.20 -10.76
N LYS A 42 12.80 1.16 -10.80
CA LYS A 42 11.37 0.94 -10.95
C LYS A 42 11.04 0.48 -12.38
N THR A 43 10.17 -0.53 -12.53
CA THR A 43 9.74 -0.95 -13.88
C THR A 43 8.65 -0.03 -14.42
N PRO A 44 8.46 0.08 -15.75
CA PRO A 44 7.41 0.92 -16.34
C PRO A 44 5.99 0.54 -15.92
N THR A 45 5.77 -0.72 -15.54
CA THR A 45 4.47 -1.27 -15.12
C THR A 45 4.24 -1.21 -13.61
N GLU A 46 5.24 -0.83 -12.83
CA GLU A 46 5.12 -0.75 -11.38
C GLU A 46 4.37 0.51 -10.94
N LEU A 47 3.36 0.36 -10.10
CA LEU A 47 2.58 1.48 -9.57
C LEU A 47 2.88 1.64 -8.09
N LYS A 48 2.44 0.67 -7.28
CA LYS A 48 2.64 0.63 -5.83
C LYS A 48 2.99 -0.78 -5.35
N THR A 49 4.04 -0.86 -4.54
CA THR A 49 4.37 -2.05 -3.75
C THR A 49 3.85 -1.84 -2.32
N LEU A 50 3.07 -2.79 -1.81
CA LEU A 50 2.72 -2.86 -0.39
C LEU A 50 3.71 -3.75 0.35
N VAL A 51 4.18 -3.31 1.50
CA VAL A 51 5.02 -4.13 2.39
C VAL A 51 4.13 -4.71 3.46
N ARG A 52 4.06 -6.03 3.53
CA ARG A 52 3.45 -6.75 4.64
C ARG A 52 4.51 -6.85 5.75
N PRO A 53 4.28 -6.24 6.93
CA PRO A 53 5.13 -6.52 8.09
C PRO A 53 5.05 -8.01 8.41
N ALA A 54 6.13 -8.61 8.93
CA ALA A 54 6.11 -10.01 9.37
C ALA A 54 4.85 -10.25 10.22
N SER A 55 4.15 -11.37 9.97
CA SER A 55 3.05 -11.75 10.86
C SER A 55 3.66 -11.92 12.24
N PRO A 56 3.07 -11.37 13.32
CA PRO A 56 3.35 -11.95 14.63
C PRO A 56 2.97 -13.42 14.51
N ASP A 57 3.91 -14.32 14.78
CA ASP A 57 3.62 -15.72 14.99
C ASP A 57 2.41 -15.82 15.94
N LEU A 58 1.29 -16.32 15.44
CA LEU A 58 0.24 -16.86 16.29
C LEU A 58 0.73 -18.23 16.72
N GLY A 59 1.40 -18.28 17.87
CA GLY A 59 1.52 -19.50 18.66
C GLY A 59 0.16 -19.99 19.15
#